data_AF-A0AAE3MF92-F1
#
_entry.id   AF-A0AAE3MF92-F1
#
_cell.length_a   1.000
_cell.length_b   1.000
_cell.length_c   1.000
_cell.angle_alpha   90.00
_cell.angle_beta   90.00
_cell.angle_gamma   90.00
#
_symmetry.space_group_name_H-M   'P 1'
#
loop_
_entity.id
_entity.type
_entity.pdbx_description
1 polymer ?
#
loop_
_entity_poly.entity_id
_entity_poly.type
_entity_poly.pdbx_seq_one_letter_code
_entity_poly.pdbx_strand_id
1 'polypeptide(L)'
;MEKAQGVFDLRYIFSFVDWLKDSGKSHFEVCDYSTNSGFINLNYPEEFKVGEIGFHYDLLSKLNELFPSCMASVYLPVQIENHILNRWKVYRSNVPYTINENGKFEFKAFSFFPLAFYLQLATVFIEKWGFIKDSSEWNSFKEFYEDYKYAQGSIIILGLSTPRQKSYLVEHLGKTYSRGELMDFVDRLFDQYKHTHIAIELFRNIFACFGQDIECVGNMAFDNYMESRNTVVAWNRAIVEHLMSKFHFSLCFSNKIANIILK
;
A
#
# COMPACT_ATOMS: atom_id res chain seq x y z
N MET A 1 7.01 16.20 -20.38
CA MET A 1 7.08 14.85 -19.76
C MET A 1 5.81 14.64 -18.98
N GLU A 2 4.87 13.94 -19.59
CA GLU A 2 3.60 13.55 -18.97
C GLU A 2 3.89 12.51 -17.88
N LYS A 3 3.58 12.86 -16.62
CA LYS A 3 3.68 11.92 -15.50
C LYS A 3 2.47 10.97 -15.56
N ALA A 4 2.77 9.68 -15.45
CA ALA A 4 1.82 8.58 -15.50
C ALA A 4 0.52 8.86 -14.73
N GLN A 5 -0.60 8.78 -15.45
CA GLN A 5 -1.95 8.73 -14.90
C GLN A 5 -2.25 7.28 -14.52
N GLY A 6 -2.55 7.02 -13.25
CA GLY A 6 -3.07 5.73 -12.79
C GLY A 6 -4.32 5.95 -11.95
N VAL A 7 -5.45 5.43 -12.41
CA VAL A 7 -6.68 5.29 -11.61
C VAL A 7 -6.47 4.13 -10.63
N PHE A 8 -6.92 4.27 -9.38
CA PHE A 8 -6.97 3.12 -8.46
C PHE A 8 -8.04 2.18 -8.96
N ASP A 9 -7.63 1.22 -9.76
CA ASP A 9 -8.51 0.16 -10.16
C ASP A 9 -8.38 -0.98 -9.16
N LEU A 10 -9.46 -1.25 -8.44
CA LEU A 10 -9.55 -2.47 -7.64
C LEU A 10 -9.26 -3.71 -8.50
N ARG A 11 -9.50 -3.66 -9.83
CA ARG A 11 -9.09 -4.72 -10.76
C ARG A 11 -7.58 -5.02 -10.72
N TYR A 12 -6.69 -4.09 -10.38
CA TYR A 12 -5.25 -4.36 -10.26
C TYR A 12 -4.89 -5.15 -8.99
N ILE A 13 -5.59 -4.90 -7.88
CA ILE A 13 -5.51 -5.76 -6.69
C ILE A 13 -5.87 -7.19 -7.07
N PHE A 14 -6.93 -7.35 -7.86
CA PHE A 14 -7.41 -8.66 -8.26
C PHE A 14 -6.54 -9.31 -9.33
N SER A 15 -5.97 -8.58 -10.29
CA SER A 15 -4.95 -9.09 -11.22
C SER A 15 -3.69 -9.56 -10.47
N PHE A 16 -3.30 -8.88 -9.40
CA PHE A 16 -2.20 -9.29 -8.52
C PHE A 16 -2.56 -10.56 -7.73
N VAL A 17 -3.79 -10.67 -7.21
CA VAL A 17 -4.28 -11.85 -6.47
C VAL A 17 -4.53 -13.06 -7.39
N ASP A 18 -5.07 -12.87 -8.59
CA ASP A 18 -5.22 -13.89 -9.62
C ASP A 18 -3.85 -14.40 -10.08
N TRP A 19 -2.84 -13.53 -10.11
CA TRP A 19 -1.47 -13.92 -10.41
C TRP A 19 -0.81 -14.74 -9.28
N LEU A 20 -1.08 -14.43 -8.00
CA LEU A 20 -0.60 -15.22 -6.86
C LEU A 20 -1.01 -16.71 -6.99
N LYS A 21 -2.19 -16.96 -7.54
CA LYS A 21 -2.73 -18.30 -7.83
C LYS A 21 -2.04 -18.99 -9.01
N ASP A 22 -1.65 -18.23 -10.04
CA ASP A 22 -1.05 -18.74 -11.27
C ASP A 22 0.48 -18.91 -11.20
N SER A 23 1.09 -18.83 -10.01
CA SER A 23 2.53 -18.91 -9.77
C SER A 23 3.23 -20.24 -10.17
N GLY A 24 2.52 -21.15 -10.84
CA GLY A 24 3.09 -22.20 -11.70
C GLY A 24 3.35 -21.79 -13.16
N LYS A 25 3.02 -20.57 -13.60
CA LYS A 25 3.25 -20.05 -14.95
C LYS A 25 4.03 -18.74 -14.94
N SER A 26 5.05 -18.69 -15.78
CA SER A 26 6.26 -17.90 -15.65
C SER A 26 6.21 -16.45 -16.16
N HIS A 27 5.05 -15.88 -16.50
CA HIS A 27 5.01 -14.55 -17.12
C HIS A 27 3.96 -13.62 -16.52
N PHE A 28 4.38 -12.86 -15.50
CA PHE A 28 3.91 -11.50 -15.28
C PHE A 28 5.14 -10.60 -15.43
N GLU A 29 5.10 -9.71 -16.42
CA GLU A 29 6.10 -8.66 -16.53
C GLU A 29 5.82 -7.63 -15.44
N VAL A 30 6.70 -7.57 -14.45
CA VAL A 30 6.76 -6.53 -13.41
C VAL A 30 7.19 -5.17 -14.03
N CYS A 31 7.12 -5.04 -15.35
CA CYS A 31 7.55 -3.86 -16.09
C CYS A 31 6.68 -2.62 -15.80
N ASP A 32 5.44 -2.82 -15.30
CA ASP A 32 4.52 -1.71 -15.02
C ASP A 32 4.39 -1.32 -13.53
N TYR A 33 4.98 -2.10 -12.60
CA TYR A 33 5.07 -1.68 -11.19
C TYR A 33 6.33 -0.85 -10.99
N SER A 34 6.36 0.34 -11.60
CA SER A 34 7.47 1.27 -11.41
C SER A 34 7.62 1.63 -9.93
N THR A 35 8.87 1.74 -9.44
CA THR A 35 9.22 2.27 -8.12
C THR A 35 8.83 3.73 -7.92
N ASN A 36 8.41 4.40 -8.99
CA ASN A 36 7.90 5.76 -8.88
C ASN A 36 6.68 5.74 -7.97
N SER A 37 6.70 6.60 -6.95
CA SER A 37 5.53 6.95 -6.16
C SER A 37 4.32 7.07 -7.09
N GLY A 38 3.41 6.10 -7.00
CA GLY A 38 2.19 6.11 -7.77
C GLY A 38 1.35 7.27 -7.25
N PHE A 39 1.30 8.37 -7.98
CA PHE A 39 0.26 9.35 -7.76
C PHE A 39 -0.99 8.78 -8.41
N ILE A 40 -1.90 8.28 -7.59
CA ILE A 40 -3.27 8.13 -8.05
C ILE A 40 -3.87 9.53 -8.03
N ASN A 41 -3.69 10.20 -9.16
CA ASN A 41 -4.61 11.26 -9.50
C ASN A 41 -5.95 10.57 -9.68
N LEU A 42 -6.89 10.88 -8.79
CA LEU A 42 -8.30 10.68 -9.09
C LEU A 42 -8.52 11.47 -10.39
N ASN A 43 -8.58 10.76 -11.51
CA ASN A 43 -9.00 11.35 -12.78
C ASN A 43 -10.48 11.67 -12.59
N TYR A 44 -10.73 12.85 -12.03
CA TYR A 44 -12.07 13.35 -11.89
C TYR A 44 -12.60 13.55 -13.31
N PRO A 45 -13.71 12.91 -13.68
CA PRO A 45 -14.34 13.17 -14.96
C PRO A 45 -14.59 14.68 -15.09
N GLU A 46 -14.47 15.22 -16.31
CA GLU A 46 -14.78 16.64 -16.59
C GLU A 46 -16.19 17.01 -16.10
N GLU A 47 -17.10 16.01 -16.09
CA GLU A 47 -18.42 16.10 -15.46
C GLU A 47 -18.39 15.72 -13.98
N PHE A 48 -18.42 16.75 -13.16
CA PHE A 48 -18.35 16.74 -11.70
C PHE A 48 -19.48 15.94 -11.01
N LYS A 49 -19.21 14.73 -10.53
CA LYS A 49 -20.12 13.97 -9.64
C LYS A 49 -19.61 13.97 -8.20
N VAL A 50 -20.13 14.91 -7.40
CA VAL A 50 -19.86 15.09 -5.95
C VAL A 50 -19.79 13.77 -5.17
N GLY A 51 -20.77 12.89 -5.43
CA GLY A 51 -20.88 11.62 -4.69
C GLY A 51 -19.73 10.65 -4.96
N GLU A 52 -19.18 10.64 -6.18
CA GLU A 52 -18.05 9.76 -6.51
C GLU A 52 -16.77 10.21 -5.80
N ILE A 53 -16.55 11.52 -5.67
CA ILE A 53 -15.38 12.09 -4.96
C ILE A 53 -15.44 11.74 -3.47
N GLY A 54 -16.59 11.99 -2.83
CA GLY A 54 -16.79 11.64 -1.42
C GLY A 54 -16.58 10.15 -1.17
N PHE A 55 -17.18 9.30 -2.01
CA PHE A 55 -17.02 7.85 -1.91
C PHE A 55 -15.55 7.39 -2.02
N HIS A 56 -14.80 7.92 -3.00
CA HIS A 56 -13.39 7.56 -3.17
C HIS A 56 -12.55 8.02 -1.99
N TYR A 57 -12.80 9.23 -1.47
CA TYR A 57 -12.09 9.74 -0.31
C TYR A 57 -12.34 8.87 0.93
N ASP A 58 -13.59 8.49 1.20
CA ASP A 58 -13.95 7.63 2.33
C ASP A 58 -13.29 6.24 2.22
N LEU A 59 -13.25 5.67 1.02
CA LEU A 59 -12.55 4.41 0.77
C LEU A 59 -11.05 4.52 1.06
N LEU A 60 -10.39 5.55 0.52
CA LEU A 60 -8.96 5.75 0.71
C LEU A 60 -8.63 6.08 2.18
N SER A 61 -9.50 6.80 2.89
CA SER A 61 -9.34 7.07 4.32
C SER A 61 -9.39 5.77 5.12
N LYS A 62 -10.35 4.89 4.83
CA LYS A 62 -10.42 3.57 5.47
C LYS A 62 -9.21 2.69 5.14
N LEU A 63 -8.73 2.71 3.90
CA LEU A 63 -7.50 1.99 3.53
C LEU A 63 -6.27 2.55 4.24
N ASN A 64 -6.17 3.87 4.38
CA ASN A 64 -5.08 4.51 5.11
C ASN A 64 -5.10 4.17 6.61
N GLU A 65 -6.28 3.99 7.20
CA GLU A 65 -6.39 3.48 8.57
C GLU A 65 -5.93 2.02 8.72
N LEU A 66 -6.06 1.21 7.67
CA LEU A 66 -5.64 -0.19 7.66
C LEU A 66 -4.15 -0.33 7.33
N PHE A 67 -3.64 0.48 6.41
CA PHE A 67 -2.27 0.41 5.88
C PHE A 67 -1.54 1.77 5.99
N PRO A 68 -1.38 2.31 7.21
CA PRO A 68 -0.84 3.65 7.42
C PRO A 68 0.65 3.77 7.06
N SER A 69 1.38 2.66 6.93
CA SER A 69 2.80 2.68 6.54
C SER A 69 3.02 2.91 5.04
N CYS A 70 2.05 2.54 4.20
CA CYS A 70 2.20 2.62 2.75
C CYS A 70 1.38 3.75 2.12
N MET A 71 0.49 4.39 2.89
CA MET A 71 -0.36 5.49 2.44
C MET A 71 0.02 6.82 3.10
N ALA A 72 -0.11 7.90 2.33
CA ALA A 72 0.38 9.20 2.66
C ALA A 72 -0.66 10.26 2.24
N SER A 73 -1.21 11.00 3.20
CA SER A 73 -2.12 12.09 2.84
C SER A 73 -1.38 13.21 2.10
N VAL A 74 -1.97 13.67 1.01
CA VAL A 74 -1.47 14.75 0.15
C VAL A 74 -2.64 15.65 -0.27
N TYR A 75 -2.34 16.85 -0.74
CA TYR A 75 -3.31 17.70 -1.44
C TYR A 75 -3.01 17.65 -2.93
N LEU A 76 -4.00 17.28 -3.74
CA LEU A 76 -3.87 17.17 -5.19
C LEU A 76 -4.64 18.30 -5.88
N PRO A 77 -3.97 19.11 -6.72
CA PRO A 77 -4.64 20.16 -7.47
C PRO A 77 -5.56 19.56 -8.52
N VAL A 78 -6.77 20.12 -8.61
CA VAL A 78 -7.73 19.81 -9.67
C VAL A 78 -7.90 21.00 -10.59
N GLN A 79 -8.35 20.75 -11.82
CA GLN A 79 -8.62 21.80 -12.81
C GLN A 79 -9.92 22.58 -12.52
N ILE A 80 -10.39 22.58 -11.27
CA ILE A 80 -11.65 23.21 -10.88
C ILE A 80 -11.34 24.59 -10.30
N GLU A 81 -11.91 25.61 -10.92
CA GLU A 81 -11.80 26.98 -10.46
C GLU A 81 -12.71 27.26 -9.25
N ASN A 82 -12.25 28.14 -8.38
CA ASN A 82 -12.88 28.53 -7.12
C ASN A 82 -14.11 29.47 -7.28
N HIS A 83 -15.09 29.05 -8.07
CA HIS A 83 -16.37 29.76 -8.23
C HIS A 83 -17.39 29.36 -7.16
N ILE A 84 -18.35 30.24 -6.88
CA ILE A 84 -19.35 30.01 -5.81
C ILE A 84 -20.14 28.71 -6.00
N LEU A 85 -20.53 28.39 -7.24
CA LEU A 85 -21.25 27.15 -7.56
C LEU A 85 -20.39 25.91 -7.30
N ASN A 86 -19.10 25.98 -7.62
CA ASN A 86 -18.15 24.90 -7.38
C ASN A 86 -17.85 24.74 -5.88
N ARG A 87 -17.76 25.84 -5.12
CA ARG A 87 -17.63 25.79 -3.65
C ARG A 87 -18.79 25.04 -3.01
N TRP A 88 -20.03 25.35 -3.39
CA TRP A 88 -21.21 24.66 -2.86
C TRP A 88 -21.20 23.16 -3.18
N LYS A 89 -20.81 22.84 -4.40
CA LYS A 89 -20.65 21.49 -4.92
C LYS A 89 -19.59 20.69 -4.15
N VAL A 90 -18.42 21.28 -3.96
CA VAL A 90 -17.30 20.71 -3.20
C VAL A 90 -17.63 20.58 -1.72
N TYR A 91 -18.26 21.59 -1.12
CA TYR A 91 -18.70 21.54 0.27
C TYR A 91 -19.61 20.33 0.55
N ARG A 92 -20.44 19.94 -0.43
CA ARG A 92 -21.32 18.76 -0.33
C ARG A 92 -20.61 17.41 -0.50
N SER A 93 -19.35 17.37 -0.96
CA SER A 93 -18.63 16.09 -1.12
C SER A 93 -18.06 15.55 0.21
N ASN A 94 -18.06 16.36 1.27
CA ASN A 94 -17.38 16.08 2.54
C ASN A 94 -15.87 15.80 2.43
N VAL A 95 -15.26 16.04 1.25
CA VAL A 95 -13.82 15.86 1.06
C VAL A 95 -13.10 17.12 1.54
N PRO A 96 -12.12 17.03 2.45
CA PRO A 96 -11.32 18.18 2.85
C PRO A 96 -10.60 18.78 1.65
N TYR A 97 -10.60 20.11 1.55
CA TYR A 97 -10.01 20.81 0.42
C TYR A 97 -9.34 22.12 0.84
N THR A 98 -8.38 22.56 0.03
CA THR A 98 -7.74 23.88 0.09
C THR A 98 -7.89 24.56 -1.27
N ILE A 99 -7.50 25.84 -1.35
CA ILE A 99 -7.41 26.58 -2.60
C ILE A 99 -5.94 26.97 -2.79
N ASN A 100 -5.37 26.66 -3.94
CA ASN A 100 -3.98 27.00 -4.25
C ASN A 100 -3.82 28.45 -4.71
N GLU A 101 -2.56 28.86 -4.91
CA GLU A 101 -2.18 30.21 -5.35
C GLU A 101 -2.81 30.61 -6.71
N ASN A 102 -3.16 29.62 -7.55
CA ASN A 102 -3.80 29.83 -8.84
C ASN A 102 -5.34 29.91 -8.74
N GLY A 103 -5.91 29.94 -7.53
CA GLY A 103 -7.36 29.98 -7.34
C GLY A 103 -8.08 28.67 -7.73
N LYS A 104 -7.35 27.54 -7.76
CA LYS A 104 -7.92 26.21 -8.05
C LYS A 104 -8.07 25.39 -6.78
N PHE A 105 -9.05 24.49 -6.77
CA PHE A 105 -9.22 23.56 -5.66
C PHE A 105 -8.06 22.56 -5.58
N GLU A 106 -7.68 22.20 -4.36
CA GLU A 106 -6.85 21.05 -4.06
C GLU A 106 -7.61 20.14 -3.10
N PHE A 107 -7.83 18.88 -3.50
CA PHE A 107 -8.50 17.92 -2.62
C PHE A 107 -7.49 17.15 -1.80
N LYS A 108 -7.85 16.90 -0.55
CA LYS A 108 -7.14 15.92 0.25
C LYS A 108 -7.31 14.55 -0.38
N ALA A 109 -6.19 13.94 -0.69
CA ALA A 109 -6.06 12.63 -1.30
C ALA A 109 -5.00 11.82 -0.55
N PHE A 110 -4.71 10.63 -1.08
CA PHE A 110 -3.69 9.75 -0.55
C PHE A 110 -2.78 9.29 -1.69
N SER A 111 -1.48 9.51 -1.53
CA SER A 111 -0.46 8.81 -2.32
C SER A 111 -0.08 7.52 -1.62
N PHE A 112 0.34 6.52 -2.39
CA PHE A 112 0.84 5.28 -1.80
C PHE A 112 1.89 4.64 -2.68
N PHE A 113 2.68 3.76 -2.07
CA PHE A 113 3.62 2.93 -2.80
C PHE A 113 2.91 1.63 -3.23
N PRO A 114 2.65 1.41 -4.54
CA PRO A 114 1.79 0.31 -4.97
C PRO A 114 2.27 -1.05 -4.49
N LEU A 115 3.57 -1.35 -4.64
CA LEU A 115 4.15 -2.61 -4.19
C LEU A 115 3.95 -2.83 -2.69
N ALA A 116 4.19 -1.81 -1.86
CA ALA A 116 3.96 -1.91 -0.43
C ALA A 116 2.49 -2.17 -0.10
N PHE A 117 1.57 -1.46 -0.75
CA PHE A 117 0.14 -1.69 -0.57
C PHE A 117 -0.26 -3.13 -0.92
N TYR A 118 0.20 -3.65 -2.06
CA TYR A 118 -0.10 -5.03 -2.47
C TYR A 118 0.49 -6.08 -1.52
N LEU A 119 1.71 -5.88 -1.03
CA LEU A 119 2.32 -6.80 -0.06
C LEU A 119 1.60 -6.78 1.29
N GLN A 120 1.25 -5.59 1.81
CA GLN A 120 0.47 -5.47 3.05
C GLN A 120 -0.91 -6.10 2.91
N LEU A 121 -1.55 -5.89 1.76
CA LEU A 121 -2.84 -6.49 1.48
C LEU A 121 -2.74 -8.02 1.39
N ALA A 122 -1.71 -8.55 0.72
CA ALA A 122 -1.43 -9.99 0.67
C ALA A 122 -1.19 -10.57 2.07
N THR A 123 -0.50 -9.84 2.97
CA THR A 123 -0.34 -10.26 4.37
C THR A 123 -1.68 -10.40 5.07
N VAL A 124 -2.58 -9.42 4.93
CA VAL A 124 -3.93 -9.49 5.51
C VAL A 124 -4.71 -10.69 4.95
N PHE A 125 -4.57 -10.97 3.65
CA PHE A 125 -5.20 -12.14 3.04
C PHE A 125 -4.68 -13.46 3.64
N ILE A 126 -3.36 -13.61 3.73
CA ILE A 126 -2.72 -14.80 4.28
C ILE A 126 -3.07 -15.00 5.76
N GLU A 127 -3.12 -13.92 6.54
CA GLU A 127 -3.42 -13.99 7.98
C GLU A 127 -4.88 -14.38 8.25
N LYS A 128 -5.82 -13.84 7.47
CA LYS A 128 -7.25 -14.04 7.70
C LYS A 128 -7.77 -15.36 7.13
N TRP A 129 -7.31 -15.73 5.94
CA TRP A 129 -7.81 -16.91 5.23
C TRP A 129 -6.79 -18.05 5.14
N GLY A 130 -5.62 -17.88 5.75
CA GLY A 130 -4.51 -18.81 5.55
C GLY A 130 -3.90 -18.65 4.16
N PHE A 131 -2.95 -19.53 3.87
CA PHE A 131 -2.47 -19.69 2.52
C PHE A 131 -3.56 -20.38 1.71
N ILE A 132 -4.04 -19.77 0.61
CA ILE A 132 -5.03 -20.39 -0.29
C ILE A 132 -4.34 -21.61 -0.91
N LYS A 133 -4.48 -22.77 -0.27
CA LYS A 133 -3.82 -24.02 -0.68
C LYS A 133 -4.71 -24.86 -1.58
N ASP A 134 -6.03 -24.61 -1.57
CA ASP A 134 -6.99 -25.38 -2.33
C ASP A 134 -8.09 -24.50 -2.99
N SER A 135 -8.67 -25.05 -4.04
CA SER A 135 -9.72 -24.50 -4.90
C SER A 135 -11.01 -24.11 -4.17
N SER A 136 -11.30 -24.68 -3.00
CA SER A 136 -12.50 -24.38 -2.20
C SER A 136 -12.43 -23.04 -1.47
N GLU A 137 -11.27 -22.69 -0.91
CA GLU A 137 -11.04 -21.40 -0.24
C GLU A 137 -11.07 -20.25 -1.26
N TRP A 138 -10.65 -20.53 -2.50
CA TRP A 138 -10.81 -19.63 -3.63
C TRP A 138 -12.28 -19.39 -4.00
N ASN A 139 -13.14 -20.40 -3.90
CA ASN A 139 -14.57 -20.22 -4.16
C ASN A 139 -15.24 -19.35 -3.09
N SER A 140 -14.87 -19.50 -1.82
CA SER A 140 -15.35 -18.59 -0.75
C SER A 140 -14.84 -17.15 -0.93
N PHE A 141 -13.60 -16.96 -1.40
CA PHE A 141 -13.08 -15.65 -1.80
C PHE A 141 -13.83 -15.07 -3.00
N LYS A 142 -14.13 -15.91 -4.01
CA LYS A 142 -14.87 -15.53 -5.21
C LYS A 142 -16.34 -15.20 -4.90
N GLU A 143 -16.97 -15.91 -3.97
CA GLU A 143 -18.31 -15.60 -3.46
C GLU A 143 -18.32 -14.27 -2.71
N PHE A 144 -17.37 -14.05 -1.79
CA PHE A 144 -17.17 -12.74 -1.15
C PHE A 144 -16.95 -11.62 -2.19
N TYR A 145 -16.20 -11.90 -3.26
CA TYR A 145 -15.92 -10.96 -4.34
C TYR A 145 -17.15 -10.65 -5.21
N GLU A 146 -17.94 -11.65 -5.59
CA GLU A 146 -19.19 -11.41 -6.31
C GLU A 146 -20.17 -10.65 -5.41
N ASP A 147 -20.28 -11.00 -4.13
CA ASP A 147 -21.06 -10.23 -3.15
C ASP A 147 -20.60 -8.76 -3.05
N TYR A 148 -19.30 -8.50 -3.09
CA TYR A 148 -18.73 -7.15 -3.13
C TYR A 148 -19.06 -6.40 -4.43
N LYS A 149 -18.95 -7.08 -5.58
CA LYS A 149 -19.24 -6.53 -6.92
C LYS A 149 -20.71 -6.18 -7.10
N TYR A 150 -21.62 -6.93 -6.47
CA TYR A 150 -23.05 -6.64 -6.47
C TYR A 150 -23.48 -5.58 -5.44
N ALA A 151 -22.66 -5.29 -4.42
CA ALA A 151 -22.96 -4.29 -3.39
C ALA A 151 -22.75 -2.82 -3.81
N GLN A 152 -22.79 -2.51 -5.12
CA GLN A 152 -22.60 -1.18 -5.75
C GLN A 152 -23.08 0.02 -4.90
N GLY A 153 -22.22 0.56 -4.03
CA GLY A 153 -22.50 1.76 -3.24
C GLY A 153 -22.38 1.62 -1.71
N SER A 154 -22.16 0.42 -1.19
CA SER A 154 -21.86 0.22 0.24
C SER A 154 -20.44 -0.31 0.39
N ILE A 155 -19.54 0.51 0.96
CA ILE A 155 -18.19 0.07 1.37
C ILE A 155 -18.35 -0.93 2.51
N ILE A 156 -18.61 -2.16 2.12
CA ILE A 156 -18.49 -3.35 2.94
C ILE A 156 -16.98 -3.68 2.96
N ILE A 157 -16.22 -2.96 3.78
CA ILE A 157 -15.03 -3.55 4.42
C ILE A 157 -15.59 -4.44 5.54
N LEU A 158 -16.43 -5.43 5.19
CA LEU A 158 -16.99 -6.35 6.19
C LEU A 158 -15.89 -7.31 6.60
N GLY A 159 -15.33 -7.02 7.77
CA GLY A 159 -14.62 -8.00 8.57
C GLY A 159 -13.17 -8.23 8.18
N LEU A 160 -12.47 -7.29 7.53
CA LEU A 160 -11.02 -7.27 7.74
C LEU A 160 -10.82 -6.99 9.23
N SER A 161 -10.48 -8.04 10.00
CA SER A 161 -10.01 -7.87 11.37
C SER A 161 -8.93 -6.80 11.36
N THR A 162 -8.83 -6.01 12.43
CA THR A 162 -7.78 -5.02 12.63
C THR A 162 -6.47 -5.65 12.16
N PRO A 163 -5.86 -5.20 11.03
CA PRO A 163 -4.67 -5.85 10.50
C PRO A 163 -3.67 -5.97 11.65
N ARG A 164 -2.96 -7.09 11.77
CA ARG A 164 -2.00 -7.22 12.88
C ARG A 164 -1.01 -6.05 12.88
N GLN A 165 -0.72 -5.48 11.71
CA GLN A 165 -0.01 -4.21 11.57
C GLN A 165 -0.65 -3.04 12.36
N LYS A 166 -1.96 -2.82 12.26
CA LYS A 166 -2.64 -1.78 13.04
C LYS A 166 -2.55 -2.09 14.54
N SER A 167 -2.65 -3.35 14.94
CA SER A 167 -2.46 -3.75 16.34
C SER A 167 -1.04 -3.51 16.82
N TYR A 168 -0.03 -3.88 16.02
CA TYR A 168 1.39 -3.64 16.26
C TYR A 168 1.71 -2.14 16.41
N LEU A 169 1.19 -1.31 15.51
CA LEU A 169 1.35 0.14 15.61
C LEU A 169 0.63 0.71 16.83
N VAL A 170 -0.59 0.24 17.14
CA VAL A 170 -1.31 0.68 18.34
C VAL A 170 -0.59 0.28 19.63
N GLU A 171 0.08 -0.87 19.66
CA GLU A 171 0.89 -1.31 20.79
C GLU A 171 2.10 -0.38 21.02
N HIS A 172 2.76 0.06 19.94
CA HIS A 172 3.99 0.85 20.02
C HIS A 172 3.77 2.37 20.07
N LEU A 173 2.66 2.86 19.51
CA LEU A 173 2.36 4.28 19.34
C LEU A 173 1.07 4.73 20.06
N GLY A 174 0.25 3.79 20.51
CA GLY A 174 -1.08 4.07 21.08
C GLY A 174 -2.20 4.09 20.02
N LYS A 175 -3.45 4.22 20.48
CA LYS A 175 -4.65 4.17 19.61
C LYS A 175 -4.74 5.35 18.64
N THR A 176 -4.16 6.47 19.01
CA THR A 176 -4.17 7.72 18.26
C THR A 176 -2.74 8.19 18.14
N TYR A 177 -2.18 8.06 16.93
CA TYR A 177 -0.86 8.57 16.61
C TYR A 177 -0.93 9.40 15.33
N SER A 178 -0.10 10.42 15.27
CA SER A 178 0.14 11.27 14.13
C SER A 178 1.12 10.61 13.17
N ARG A 179 1.19 11.14 11.95
CA ARG A 179 2.20 10.70 10.98
C ARG A 179 3.62 10.97 11.48
N GLY A 180 3.85 12.05 12.21
CA GLY A 180 5.15 12.36 12.80
C GLY A 180 5.60 11.24 13.75
N GLU A 181 4.72 10.84 14.67
CA GLU A 181 4.99 9.75 15.61
C GLU A 181 5.26 8.40 14.91
N LEU A 182 4.56 8.11 13.80
CA LEU A 182 4.87 6.94 12.97
C LEU A 182 6.28 7.01 12.39
N MET A 183 6.69 8.16 11.85
CA MET A 183 8.04 8.34 11.29
C MET A 183 9.10 8.24 12.39
N ASP A 184 8.87 8.83 13.56
CA ASP A 184 9.77 8.75 14.72
C ASP A 184 9.94 7.30 15.20
N PHE A 185 8.87 6.51 15.16
CA PHE A 185 8.95 5.08 15.45
C PHE A 185 9.78 4.32 14.41
N VAL A 186 9.58 4.59 13.12
CA VAL A 186 10.39 3.97 12.06
C VAL A 186 11.87 4.34 12.20
N ASP A 187 12.18 5.58 12.56
CA ASP A 187 13.56 6.04 12.76
C ASP A 187 14.20 5.39 14.00
N ARG A 188 13.43 5.18 15.08
CA ARG A 188 13.88 4.39 16.25
C ARG A 188 14.11 2.92 15.92
N LEU A 189 13.28 2.32 15.06
CA LEU A 189 13.52 0.96 14.57
C LEU A 189 14.77 0.90 13.70
N PHE A 190 14.98 1.89 12.82
CA PHE A 190 16.17 1.99 11.99
C PHE A 190 17.46 2.01 12.80
N ASP A 191 17.47 2.67 13.96
CA ASP A 191 18.63 2.71 14.85
C ASP A 191 19.14 1.33 15.27
N GLN A 192 18.29 0.30 15.28
CA GLN A 192 18.67 -1.08 15.58
C GLN A 192 19.46 -1.72 14.43
N TYR A 193 19.15 -1.34 13.19
CA TYR A 193 19.68 -1.97 11.98
C TYR A 193 20.70 -1.11 11.23
N LYS A 194 20.93 0.14 11.64
CA LYS A 194 21.89 1.06 10.98
C LYS A 194 23.31 0.49 10.87
N HIS A 195 23.69 -0.44 11.73
CA HIS A 195 24.98 -1.14 11.71
C HIS A 195 25.17 -2.01 10.46
N THR A 196 24.11 -2.36 9.73
CA THR A 196 24.23 -3.02 8.43
C THR A 196 24.52 -2.02 7.29
N HIS A 197 24.67 -0.72 7.58
CA HIS A 197 24.85 0.37 6.62
C HIS A 197 23.73 0.54 5.58
N ILE A 198 22.50 0.11 5.88
CA ILE A 198 21.34 0.42 5.03
C ILE A 198 21.01 1.91 5.11
N ALA A 199 20.62 2.53 3.99
CA ALA A 199 20.13 3.90 3.97
C ALA A 199 18.73 4.00 4.60
N ILE A 200 18.44 5.09 5.31
CA ILE A 200 17.16 5.28 6.01
C ILE A 200 15.97 5.27 5.04
N GLU A 201 16.13 5.83 3.83
CA GLU A 201 15.09 5.87 2.81
C GLU A 201 14.72 4.45 2.35
N LEU A 202 15.72 3.59 2.15
CA LEU A 202 15.50 2.18 1.80
C LEU A 202 14.84 1.43 2.96
N PHE A 203 15.29 1.67 4.19
CA PHE A 203 14.66 1.07 5.36
C PHE A 203 13.19 1.45 5.49
N ARG A 204 12.83 2.72 5.26
CA ARG A 204 11.45 3.20 5.24
C ARG A 204 10.62 2.53 4.13
N ASN A 205 11.19 2.29 2.95
CA ASN A 205 10.52 1.54 1.88
C ASN A 205 10.25 0.08 2.29
N ILE A 206 11.23 -0.57 2.91
CA ILE A 206 11.09 -1.94 3.44
C ILE A 206 10.02 -1.98 4.53
N PHE A 207 10.02 -1.02 5.46
CA PHE A 207 8.98 -0.88 6.47
C PHE A 207 7.60 -0.67 5.86
N ALA A 208 7.48 0.15 4.81
CA ALA A 208 6.21 0.32 4.09
C ALA A 208 5.70 -1.03 3.55
N CYS A 209 6.59 -1.85 2.97
CA CYS A 209 6.27 -3.16 2.41
C CYS A 209 5.88 -4.22 3.45
N PHE A 210 6.63 -4.32 4.56
CA PHE A 210 6.50 -5.44 5.50
C PHE A 210 5.82 -5.06 6.82
N GLY A 211 5.73 -3.77 7.15
CA GLY A 211 5.00 -3.27 8.32
C GLY A 211 5.53 -3.90 9.60
N GLN A 212 4.69 -4.69 10.27
CA GLN A 212 5.06 -5.43 11.48
C GLN A 212 6.15 -6.48 11.25
N ASP A 213 6.25 -7.06 10.05
CA ASP A 213 7.22 -8.12 9.74
C ASP A 213 8.63 -7.52 9.51
N ILE A 214 8.79 -6.19 9.66
CA ILE A 214 10.08 -5.49 9.52
C ILE A 214 11.15 -6.04 10.47
N GLU A 215 10.79 -6.39 11.70
CA GLU A 215 11.77 -6.92 12.66
C GLU A 215 12.27 -8.30 12.23
N CYS A 216 11.38 -9.12 11.68
CA CYS A 216 11.73 -10.42 11.13
C CYS A 216 12.71 -10.27 9.96
N VAL A 217 12.39 -9.38 9.01
CA VAL A 217 13.26 -9.08 7.85
C VAL A 217 14.57 -8.43 8.30
N GLY A 218 14.53 -7.50 9.25
CA GLY A 218 15.69 -6.79 9.76
C GLY A 218 16.68 -7.71 10.49
N ASN A 219 16.18 -8.63 11.31
CA ASN A 219 17.02 -9.63 11.98
C ASN A 219 17.68 -10.59 10.97
N MET A 220 16.92 -11.09 9.99
CA MET A 220 17.50 -11.90 8.90
C MET A 220 18.56 -11.12 8.11
N ALA A 221 18.34 -9.83 7.86
CA ALA A 221 19.30 -8.98 7.16
C ALA A 221 20.56 -8.75 7.99
N PHE A 222 20.42 -8.59 9.30
CA PHE A 222 21.54 -8.47 10.22
C PHE A 222 22.41 -9.74 10.22
N ASP A 223 21.79 -10.92 10.34
CA ASP A 223 22.50 -12.20 10.31
C ASP A 223 23.24 -12.41 8.98
N ASN A 224 22.54 -12.20 7.85
CA ASN A 224 23.14 -12.25 6.52
C ASN A 224 24.28 -11.23 6.34
N TYR A 225 24.20 -10.06 7.00
CA TYR A 225 25.25 -9.05 6.97
C TYR A 225 26.46 -9.47 7.80
N MET A 226 26.28 -10.16 8.92
CA MET A 226 27.38 -10.70 9.72
C MET A 226 28.21 -11.72 8.93
N GLU A 227 27.58 -12.48 8.04
CA GLU A 227 28.23 -13.45 7.16
C GLU A 227 28.91 -12.80 5.95
N SER A 228 28.18 -11.95 5.23
CA SER A 228 28.64 -11.44 3.91
C SER A 228 29.40 -10.12 3.97
N ARG A 229 29.21 -9.33 5.03
CA ARG A 229 29.66 -7.93 5.16
C ARG A 229 29.22 -7.03 4.00
N ASN A 230 28.16 -7.42 3.30
CA ASN A 230 27.62 -6.69 2.16
C ASN A 230 26.15 -6.36 2.39
N THR A 231 25.84 -5.07 2.56
CA THR A 231 24.50 -4.55 2.85
C THR A 231 23.47 -4.98 1.81
N VAL A 232 23.78 -4.78 0.53
CA VAL A 232 22.82 -5.04 -0.57
C VAL A 232 22.50 -6.53 -0.63
N VAL A 233 23.52 -7.38 -0.56
CA VAL A 233 23.35 -8.84 -0.57
C VAL A 233 22.55 -9.30 0.65
N ALA A 234 22.87 -8.76 1.83
CA ALA A 234 22.24 -9.17 3.07
C ALA A 234 20.74 -8.86 3.12
N TRP A 235 20.36 -7.62 2.77
CA TRP A 235 18.97 -7.21 2.72
C TRP A 235 18.20 -7.89 1.57
N ASN A 236 18.85 -8.11 0.43
CA ASN A 236 18.23 -8.84 -0.67
C ASN A 236 17.89 -10.28 -0.26
N ARG A 237 18.82 -11.01 0.36
CA ARG A 237 18.58 -12.37 0.88
C ARG A 237 17.46 -12.40 1.89
N ALA A 238 17.48 -11.50 2.88
CA ALA A 238 16.45 -11.43 3.91
C ALA A 238 15.05 -11.19 3.33
N ILE A 239 14.92 -10.26 2.39
CA ILE A 239 13.65 -9.99 1.71
C ILE A 239 13.20 -11.21 0.90
N VAL A 240 14.12 -11.83 0.13
CA VAL A 240 13.81 -13.01 -0.67
C VAL A 240 13.35 -14.18 0.20
N GLU A 241 14.08 -14.47 1.27
CA GLU A 241 13.76 -15.54 2.23
C GLU A 241 12.41 -15.29 2.92
N HIS A 242 12.14 -14.04 3.32
CA HIS A 242 10.84 -13.67 3.88
C HIS A 242 9.71 -13.85 2.86
N LEU A 243 9.89 -13.39 1.61
CA LEU A 243 8.89 -13.54 0.55
C LEU A 243 8.60 -15.01 0.22
N MET A 244 9.63 -15.86 0.18
CA MET A 244 9.48 -17.29 -0.06
C MET A 244 8.84 -18.02 1.13
N SER A 245 9.18 -17.66 2.35
CA SER A 245 8.66 -18.34 3.55
C SER A 245 7.23 -17.92 3.89
N LYS A 246 6.95 -16.60 3.86
CA LYS A 246 5.65 -16.02 4.23
C LYS A 246 4.65 -16.10 3.09
N PHE A 247 5.07 -15.78 1.87
CA PHE A 247 4.19 -15.65 0.70
C PHE A 247 4.37 -16.78 -0.33
N HIS A 248 5.23 -17.78 -0.06
CA HIS A 248 5.51 -18.90 -0.98
C HIS A 248 5.79 -18.50 -2.43
N PHE A 249 6.38 -17.31 -2.63
CA PHE A 249 6.77 -16.85 -3.96
C PHE A 249 7.93 -17.69 -4.50
N SER A 250 8.01 -17.83 -5.82
CA SER A 250 9.19 -18.42 -6.44
C SER A 250 10.44 -17.58 -6.17
N LEU A 251 11.61 -18.21 -6.15
CA LEU A 251 12.89 -17.53 -5.97
C LEU A 251 13.08 -16.40 -7.00
N CYS A 252 12.76 -16.66 -8.27
CA CYS A 252 12.90 -15.69 -9.35
C CYS A 252 12.04 -14.45 -9.11
N PHE A 253 10.77 -14.64 -8.72
CA PHE A 253 9.87 -13.53 -8.46
C PHE A 253 10.24 -12.75 -7.19
N SER A 254 10.61 -13.46 -6.13
CA SER A 254 11.09 -12.85 -4.88
C SER A 254 12.30 -11.96 -5.12
N ASN A 255 13.25 -12.40 -5.96
CA ASN A 255 14.40 -11.60 -6.37
C ASN A 255 13.99 -10.33 -7.14
N LYS A 256 13.00 -10.42 -8.03
CA LYS A 256 12.48 -9.24 -8.76
C LYS A 256 11.89 -8.22 -7.77
N ILE A 257 11.06 -8.66 -6.83
CA ILE A 257 10.48 -7.78 -5.80
C ILE A 257 11.57 -7.16 -4.93
N ALA A 258 12.50 -7.97 -4.41
CA ALA A 258 13.60 -7.47 -3.58
C ALA A 258 14.42 -6.39 -4.31
N ASN A 259 14.70 -6.60 -5.60
CA ASN A 259 15.40 -5.61 -6.43
C ASN A 259 14.60 -4.34 -6.68
N ILE A 260 13.26 -4.38 -6.61
CA ILE A 260 12.41 -3.20 -6.73
C ILE A 260 12.39 -2.42 -5.41
N ILE A 261 12.34 -3.12 -4.27
CA ILE A 261 12.33 -2.50 -2.94
C ILE A 261 13.67 -1.82 -2.63
N LEU A 262 14.78 -2.42 -3.07
CA LEU A 262 16.15 -1.97 -2.77
C LEU A 262 16.75 -0.99 -3.80
N LYS A 263 15.95 -0.49 -4.76
CA LYS A 263 16.34 0.53 -5.74
C LYS A 263 15.75 1.89 -5.39
#